data_AF-A0A924DZ09-F1
#
_entry.id   AF-A0A924DZ09-F1
#
_cell.length_a   1.000
_cell.length_b   1.000
_cell.length_c   1.000
_cell.angle_alpha   90.00
_cell.angle_beta   90.00
_cell.angle_gamma   90.00
#
_symmetry.space_group_name_H-M   'P 1'
#
loop_
_entity.id
_entity.type
_entity.pdbx_description
1 polymer ?
#
loop_
_entity_poly.entity_id
_entity_poly.type
_entity_poly.pdbx_seq_one_letter_code
_entity_poly.pdbx_strand_id
1 'polypeptide(L)'
;MSRKIAILIAVERYLNPGIDPVKYAGNDARELSKALALHGFNDVDQVLLINEQSTKTTIVSRVRMETKRLQPTDTFYLFFAGHGFSKNGDNFLTCYDTHLEDIENTSINLRELIDFIGNSSSRHVALFLDGSAGGLTKEPLLSPALSGMNSHELEETLQRAPHCVCFTSCEGDQASYPAVSLKHGIWTSHIIQALTGQALQAADSDYTITAPSLQRYLAKAIPEDVRNLFITERHCQTPRMFGSIADDFSVASIEPIVSKRRTETSLAPGAIQRLLLQTIAYKKIKLMTGYKSSSQPVPKVADSWSDKFVKKLAEIDLHEELNDLASNARALFKFKRKDLSSVIDFGCGSIVTSKFEYYIEISQDPADPSSALLKRSLSKLSAIEAGDVEKLDQLFPGSFDTVVFEFEKAPNITDIIDQLEEDDTSEWGVAYALDFSECTLKKGDLSILIAGDRMQFNLGTKRNPSHLLKEFHGIAGLLGSGALSGLLT
;
A
#
# COMPACT_ATOMS: atom_id res chain seq x y z
N MET A 1 -27.13 6.48 22.06
CA MET A 1 -25.86 6.22 21.35
C MET A 1 -25.37 7.55 20.80
N SER A 2 -24.08 7.85 20.92
CA SER A 2 -23.48 9.01 20.25
C SER A 2 -23.56 8.82 18.73
N ARG A 3 -23.93 9.87 18.01
CA ARG A 3 -23.95 9.86 16.54
C ARG A 3 -22.61 10.35 16.01
N LYS A 4 -22.20 9.83 14.85
CA LYS A 4 -21.04 10.30 14.10
C LYS A 4 -21.52 10.81 12.75
N ILE A 5 -21.45 12.13 12.56
CA ILE A 5 -21.99 12.82 11.38
C ILE A 5 -20.82 13.34 10.55
N ALA A 6 -20.88 13.16 9.23
CA ALA A 6 -19.91 13.76 8.32
C ALA A 6 -20.59 14.54 7.19
N ILE A 7 -20.08 15.73 6.88
CA ILE A 7 -20.42 16.48 5.68
C ILE A 7 -19.18 16.55 4.80
N LEU A 8 -19.22 15.92 3.63
CA LEU A 8 -18.12 15.86 2.68
C LEU A 8 -18.45 16.69 1.44
N ILE A 9 -17.70 17.76 1.24
CA ILE A 9 -17.90 18.76 0.19
C ILE A 9 -16.75 18.66 -0.79
N ALA A 10 -17.06 18.50 -2.07
CA ALA A 10 -16.05 18.44 -3.12
C ALA A 10 -16.45 19.29 -4.33
N VAL A 11 -15.65 20.30 -4.64
CA VAL A 11 -15.83 21.19 -5.78
C VAL A 11 -14.73 20.91 -6.81
N GLU A 12 -14.95 19.89 -7.63
CA GLU A 12 -14.00 19.50 -8.68
C GLU A 12 -14.18 20.34 -9.94
N ARG A 13 -15.42 20.75 -10.23
CA ARG A 13 -15.77 21.63 -11.35
C ARG A 13 -16.60 22.81 -10.85
N TYR A 14 -16.49 23.92 -11.54
CA TYR A 14 -17.21 25.16 -11.24
C TYR A 14 -18.19 25.50 -12.35
N LEU A 15 -19.30 26.16 -11.99
CA LEU A 15 -20.23 26.73 -12.96
C LEU A 15 -19.55 27.85 -13.76
N ASN A 16 -18.73 28.67 -13.10
CA ASN A 16 -17.93 29.69 -13.76
C ASN A 16 -16.69 29.03 -14.42
N PRO A 17 -16.56 29.09 -15.76
CA PRO A 17 -15.47 28.43 -16.48
C PRO A 17 -14.10 29.11 -16.29
N GLY A 18 -14.06 30.31 -15.69
CA GLY A 18 -12.82 31.01 -15.36
C GLY A 18 -12.11 30.47 -14.12
N ILE A 19 -12.74 29.57 -13.37
CA ILE A 19 -12.14 28.89 -12.21
C ILE A 19 -11.63 27.53 -12.66
N ASP A 20 -10.35 27.24 -12.39
CA ASP A 20 -9.74 25.97 -12.78
C ASP A 20 -10.36 24.78 -12.01
N PRO A 21 -10.42 23.58 -12.61
CA PRO A 21 -10.94 22.40 -11.94
C PRO A 21 -9.95 21.83 -10.93
N VAL A 22 -10.48 21.32 -9.81
CA VAL A 22 -9.69 20.64 -8.76
C VAL A 22 -9.72 19.13 -8.98
N LYS A 23 -8.72 18.63 -9.69
CA LYS A 23 -8.65 17.21 -10.08
C LYS A 23 -8.82 16.28 -8.89
N TYR A 24 -9.71 15.30 -9.03
CA TYR A 24 -9.98 14.22 -8.09
C TYR A 24 -10.74 14.60 -6.81
N ALA A 25 -11.07 15.87 -6.57
CA ALA A 25 -11.81 16.28 -5.36
C ALA A 25 -13.11 15.46 -5.16
N GLY A 26 -13.84 15.13 -6.24
CA GLY A 26 -15.03 14.29 -6.14
C GLY A 26 -14.72 12.83 -5.78
N ASN A 27 -13.59 12.30 -6.23
CA ASN A 27 -13.13 10.95 -5.87
C ASN A 27 -12.64 10.90 -4.42
N ASP A 28 -11.92 11.93 -3.98
CA ASP A 28 -11.44 12.11 -2.62
C ASP A 28 -12.60 12.06 -1.61
N ALA A 29 -13.66 12.84 -1.81
CA ALA A 29 -14.83 12.81 -0.94
C ALA A 29 -15.53 11.43 -0.92
N ARG A 30 -15.59 10.72 -2.05
CA ARG A 30 -16.22 9.40 -2.13
C ARG A 30 -15.44 8.32 -1.40
N GLU A 31 -14.13 8.28 -1.57
CA GLU A 31 -13.30 7.27 -0.89
C GLU A 31 -13.12 7.59 0.59
N LEU A 32 -13.03 8.87 0.96
CA LEU A 32 -13.04 9.28 2.38
C LEU A 32 -14.36 8.89 3.07
N SER A 33 -15.49 9.04 2.40
CA SER A 33 -16.79 8.59 2.91
C SER A 33 -16.81 7.10 3.26
N LYS A 34 -16.24 6.26 2.38
CA LYS A 34 -16.09 4.82 2.64
C LYS A 34 -15.14 4.54 3.81
N ALA A 35 -14.04 5.29 3.91
CA ALA A 35 -13.11 5.15 5.02
C ALA A 35 -13.77 5.52 6.37
N LEU A 36 -14.55 6.60 6.41
CA LEU A 36 -15.31 7.01 7.60
C LEU A 36 -16.39 5.99 8.00
N ALA A 37 -16.99 5.27 7.03
CA ALA A 37 -17.94 4.21 7.33
C ALA A 37 -17.34 3.09 8.20
N LEU A 38 -16.04 2.82 8.07
CA LEU A 38 -15.32 1.86 8.93
C LEU A 38 -15.26 2.30 10.40
N HIS A 39 -15.47 3.59 10.66
CA HIS A 39 -15.42 4.22 11.98
C HIS A 39 -16.79 4.53 12.56
N GLY A 40 -17.87 4.02 11.95
CA GLY A 40 -19.25 4.19 12.43
C GLY A 40 -19.95 5.45 11.94
N PHE A 41 -19.40 6.16 10.95
CA PHE A 41 -20.14 7.16 10.19
C PHE A 41 -21.00 6.44 9.14
N ASN A 42 -22.20 6.01 9.50
CA ASN A 42 -23.05 5.26 8.57
C ASN A 42 -23.50 6.15 7.40
N ASP A 43 -23.86 5.57 6.26
CA ASP A 43 -24.30 6.31 5.06
C ASP A 43 -25.42 7.33 5.35
N VAL A 44 -26.33 7.01 6.27
CA VAL A 44 -27.44 7.90 6.69
C VAL A 44 -27.00 9.11 7.51
N ASP A 45 -25.80 9.05 8.11
CA ASP A 45 -25.18 10.13 8.88
C ASP A 45 -24.10 10.85 8.06
N GLN A 46 -23.95 10.53 6.77
CA GLN A 46 -23.03 11.19 5.85
C GLN A 46 -23.79 12.00 4.79
N VAL A 47 -23.33 13.23 4.54
CA VAL A 47 -23.85 14.09 3.46
C VAL A 47 -22.72 14.35 2.47
N LEU A 48 -22.84 13.81 1.26
CA LEU A 48 -21.93 14.11 0.15
C LEU A 48 -22.51 15.22 -0.72
N LEU A 49 -21.77 16.32 -0.87
CA LEU A 49 -22.09 17.44 -1.75
C LEU A 49 -20.98 17.57 -2.79
N ILE A 50 -21.20 17.05 -4.00
CA ILE A 50 -20.20 17.04 -5.06
C ILE A 50 -20.66 17.92 -6.22
N ASN A 51 -19.78 18.81 -6.69
CA ASN A 51 -19.99 19.70 -7.84
C ASN A 51 -21.34 20.43 -7.77
N GLU A 52 -22.29 20.13 -8.64
CA GLU A 52 -23.57 20.83 -8.77
C GLU A 52 -24.39 20.84 -7.45
N GLN A 53 -24.09 19.92 -6.52
CA GLN A 53 -24.70 19.85 -5.19
C GLN A 53 -24.00 20.73 -4.14
N SER A 54 -22.75 21.14 -4.38
CA SER A 54 -21.93 21.97 -3.50
C SER A 54 -22.12 23.47 -3.76
N THR A 55 -23.36 23.93 -3.84
CA THR A 55 -23.65 25.37 -3.91
C THR A 55 -23.51 26.02 -2.53
N LYS A 56 -23.16 27.31 -2.47
CA LYS A 56 -23.01 28.05 -1.20
C LYS A 56 -24.24 27.88 -0.30
N THR A 57 -25.42 28.04 -0.88
CA THR A 57 -26.70 27.91 -0.15
C THR A 57 -26.87 26.49 0.41
N THR A 58 -26.58 25.45 -0.37
CA THR A 58 -26.74 24.06 0.06
C THR A 58 -25.77 23.71 1.19
N ILE A 59 -24.49 24.07 1.03
CA ILE A 59 -23.47 23.80 2.04
C ILE A 59 -23.80 24.49 3.36
N VAL A 60 -24.04 25.80 3.34
CA VAL A 60 -24.33 26.59 4.56
C VAL A 60 -25.60 26.07 5.24
N SER A 61 -26.64 25.76 4.47
CA SER A 61 -27.88 25.20 5.00
C SER A 61 -27.65 23.85 5.68
N ARG A 62 -26.92 22.93 5.04
CA ARG A 62 -26.64 21.60 5.58
C ARG A 62 -25.79 21.64 6.83
N VAL A 63 -24.69 22.40 6.81
CA VAL A 63 -23.83 22.57 7.99
C VAL A 63 -24.65 23.13 9.15
N ARG A 64 -25.40 24.21 8.93
CA ARG A 64 -26.24 24.82 9.98
C ARG A 64 -27.32 23.88 10.51
N MET A 65 -27.93 23.07 9.65
CA MET A 65 -28.96 22.10 10.07
C MET A 65 -28.37 20.99 10.93
N GLU A 66 -27.23 20.42 10.52
CA GLU A 66 -26.61 19.33 11.27
C GLU A 66 -25.99 19.83 12.58
N THR A 67 -25.26 20.94 12.57
CA THR A 67 -24.60 21.46 13.78
C THR A 67 -25.58 21.84 14.89
N LYS A 68 -26.79 22.31 14.52
CA LYS A 68 -27.88 22.59 15.48
C LYS A 68 -28.44 21.34 16.17
N ARG A 69 -28.29 20.16 15.57
CA ARG A 69 -28.85 18.90 16.08
C ARG A 69 -27.84 18.09 16.89
N LEU A 70 -26.56 18.44 16.79
CA LEU A 70 -25.48 17.77 17.51
C LEU A 70 -25.68 17.86 19.03
N GLN A 71 -25.49 16.72 19.69
CA GLN A 71 -25.43 16.61 21.14
C GLN A 71 -23.98 16.63 21.63
N PRO A 72 -23.73 16.87 22.93
CA PRO A 72 -22.36 16.93 23.48
C PRO A 72 -21.49 15.72 23.21
N THR A 73 -22.08 14.52 23.12
CA THR A 73 -21.37 13.26 22.86
C THR A 73 -21.22 12.92 21.38
N ASP A 74 -21.82 13.70 20.48
CA ASP A 74 -21.78 13.42 19.04
C ASP A 74 -20.44 13.87 18.45
N THR A 75 -19.99 13.14 17.43
CA THR A 75 -18.82 13.48 16.62
C THR A 75 -19.28 14.12 15.32
N PHE A 76 -18.63 15.21 14.91
CA PHE A 76 -18.93 15.88 13.63
C PHE A 76 -17.69 16.16 12.82
N TYR A 77 -17.62 15.61 11.60
CA TYR A 77 -16.55 15.86 10.64
C TYR A 77 -17.03 16.66 9.43
N LEU A 78 -16.23 17.66 9.06
CA LEU A 78 -16.40 18.40 7.82
C LEU A 78 -15.17 18.12 6.94
N PHE A 79 -15.39 17.61 5.73
CA PHE A 79 -14.36 17.54 4.71
C PHE A 79 -14.69 18.53 3.60
N PHE A 80 -13.69 19.28 3.15
CA PHE A 80 -13.78 20.16 1.99
C PHE A 80 -12.60 19.92 1.06
N ALA A 81 -12.88 19.63 -0.21
CA ALA A 81 -11.89 19.60 -1.28
C ALA A 81 -12.28 20.60 -2.38
N GLY A 82 -11.43 21.58 -2.65
CA GLY A 82 -11.74 22.68 -3.56
C GLY A 82 -10.69 23.78 -3.57
N HIS A 83 -11.03 24.95 -4.09
CA HIS A 83 -10.17 26.12 -3.96
C HIS A 83 -10.47 26.86 -2.65
N GLY A 84 -9.41 27.35 -2.02
CA GLY A 84 -9.49 28.27 -0.88
C GLY A 84 -8.68 29.51 -1.21
N PHE A 85 -9.15 30.66 -0.76
CA PHE A 85 -8.44 31.93 -0.95
C PHE A 85 -8.60 32.82 0.27
N SER A 86 -7.70 33.78 0.43
CA SER A 86 -7.85 34.88 1.36
C SER A 86 -8.08 36.18 0.61
N LYS A 87 -8.97 37.02 1.15
CA LYS A 87 -9.19 38.38 0.67
C LYS A 87 -9.39 39.29 1.87
N ASN A 88 -8.64 40.40 1.90
CA ASN A 88 -8.63 41.35 3.02
C ASN A 88 -8.34 40.71 4.40
N GLY A 89 -7.58 39.61 4.40
CA GLY A 89 -7.22 38.87 5.60
C GLY A 89 -8.17 37.75 5.99
N ASP A 90 -9.39 37.72 5.43
CA ASP A 90 -10.41 36.69 5.70
C ASP A 90 -10.31 35.53 4.73
N ASN A 91 -10.44 34.30 5.23
CA ASN A 91 -10.41 33.08 4.44
C ASN A 91 -11.79 32.71 3.87
N PHE A 92 -11.79 32.21 2.64
CA PHE A 92 -12.97 31.78 1.92
C PHE A 92 -12.78 30.42 1.25
N LEU A 93 -13.85 29.62 1.22
CA LEU A 93 -13.94 28.37 0.50
C LEU A 93 -14.87 28.55 -0.71
N THR A 94 -14.40 28.18 -1.90
CA THR A 94 -15.22 28.27 -3.11
C THR A 94 -16.33 27.22 -3.11
N CYS A 95 -17.36 27.48 -3.89
CA CYS A 95 -18.54 26.65 -4.12
C CYS A 95 -18.71 26.44 -5.62
N TYR A 96 -19.55 25.48 -6.01
CA TYR A 96 -19.83 25.24 -7.43
C TYR A 96 -20.36 26.49 -8.16
N ASP A 97 -21.16 27.30 -7.45
CA ASP A 97 -21.75 28.55 -7.92
C ASP A 97 -20.91 29.80 -7.60
N THR A 98 -19.65 29.65 -7.19
CA THR A 98 -18.74 30.79 -7.03
C THR A 98 -18.51 31.50 -8.35
N HIS A 99 -18.63 32.82 -8.32
CA HIS A 99 -18.50 33.69 -9.48
C HIS A 99 -17.37 34.70 -9.26
N LEU A 100 -16.41 34.79 -10.19
CA LEU A 100 -15.21 35.63 -10.03
C LEU A 100 -15.54 37.12 -9.80
N GLU A 101 -16.58 37.65 -10.44
CA GLU A 101 -17.01 39.05 -10.27
C GLU A 101 -17.64 39.35 -8.90
N ASP A 102 -18.10 38.33 -8.18
CA ASP A 102 -18.74 38.45 -6.87
C ASP A 102 -18.22 37.38 -5.89
N ILE A 103 -16.90 37.19 -5.89
CA ILE A 103 -16.26 36.01 -5.31
C ILE A 103 -16.48 35.90 -3.79
N GLU A 104 -16.51 37.02 -3.05
CA GLU A 104 -16.76 37.03 -1.61
C GLU A 104 -18.19 36.59 -1.27
N ASN A 105 -19.19 37.13 -1.98
CA ASN A 105 -20.59 36.84 -1.69
C ASN A 105 -21.05 35.49 -2.25
N THR A 106 -20.33 34.94 -3.23
CA THR A 106 -20.61 33.61 -3.81
C THR A 106 -19.69 32.49 -3.30
N SER A 107 -18.78 32.81 -2.36
CA SER A 107 -17.97 31.84 -1.61
C SER A 107 -18.40 31.79 -0.13
N ILE A 108 -17.94 30.77 0.60
CA ILE A 108 -18.21 30.63 2.04
C ILE A 108 -17.09 31.29 2.83
N ASN A 109 -17.43 32.26 3.69
CA ASN A 109 -16.47 32.79 4.66
C ASN A 109 -16.17 31.70 5.70
N LEU A 110 -14.90 31.33 5.84
CA LEU A 110 -14.47 30.22 6.67
C LEU A 110 -14.65 30.54 8.16
N ARG A 111 -14.45 31.79 8.59
CA ARG A 111 -14.71 32.22 9.97
C ARG A 111 -16.17 32.03 10.35
N GLU A 112 -17.09 32.49 9.51
CA GLU A 112 -18.53 32.32 9.77
C GLU A 112 -18.91 30.84 9.84
N LEU A 113 -18.34 30.01 8.96
CA LEU A 113 -18.57 28.57 8.96
C LEU A 113 -18.07 27.92 10.25
N ILE A 114 -16.84 28.24 10.67
CA ILE A 114 -16.25 27.71 11.91
C ILE A 114 -17.02 28.24 13.13
N ASP A 115 -17.44 29.49 13.14
CA ASP A 115 -18.29 30.04 14.21
C ASP A 115 -19.63 29.27 14.30
N PHE A 116 -20.27 28.90 13.18
CA PHE A 116 -21.47 28.04 13.23
C PHE A 116 -21.22 26.66 13.81
N ILE A 117 -20.05 26.08 13.51
CA ILE A 117 -19.67 24.75 13.97
C ILE A 117 -19.27 24.80 15.46
N GLY A 118 -18.49 25.79 15.85
CA GLY A 118 -18.03 26.04 17.22
C GLY A 118 -19.15 26.47 18.18
N ASN A 119 -20.30 26.91 17.67
CA ASN A 119 -21.50 27.14 18.46
C ASN A 119 -22.36 25.86 18.66
N SER A 120 -21.96 24.72 18.07
CA SER A 120 -22.64 23.45 18.31
C SER A 120 -22.40 22.96 19.74
N SER A 121 -23.26 22.03 20.20
CA SER A 121 -23.07 21.44 21.53
C SER A 121 -22.01 20.33 21.55
N SER A 122 -21.63 19.80 20.37
CA SER A 122 -20.62 18.73 20.26
C SER A 122 -19.29 19.20 20.83
N ARG A 123 -18.58 18.27 21.49
CA ARG A 123 -17.21 18.51 21.98
C ARG A 123 -16.15 17.80 21.16
N HIS A 124 -16.53 17.25 20.00
CA HIS A 124 -15.64 16.42 19.21
C HIS A 124 -15.83 16.69 17.70
N VAL A 125 -15.17 17.76 17.24
CA VAL A 125 -15.28 18.27 15.88
C VAL A 125 -13.93 18.24 15.18
N ALA A 126 -13.87 17.68 13.96
CA ALA A 126 -12.70 17.77 13.09
C ALA A 126 -13.05 18.35 11.72
N LEU A 127 -12.20 19.25 11.23
CA LEU A 127 -12.29 19.85 9.91
C LEU A 127 -11.09 19.38 9.07
N PHE A 128 -11.35 18.98 7.85
CA PHE A 128 -10.34 18.52 6.89
C PHE A 128 -10.45 19.37 5.63
N LEU A 129 -9.52 20.31 5.46
CA LEU A 129 -9.53 21.29 4.36
C LEU A 129 -8.44 20.96 3.34
N ASP A 130 -8.81 20.24 2.29
CA ASP A 130 -7.98 19.99 1.10
C ASP A 130 -8.17 21.14 0.09
N GLY A 131 -7.58 22.28 0.43
CA GLY A 131 -7.73 23.53 -0.30
C GLY A 131 -6.40 24.01 -0.87
N SER A 132 -6.32 24.17 -2.20
CA SER A 132 -5.16 24.80 -2.84
C SER A 132 -5.31 26.32 -2.87
N ALA A 133 -4.28 27.01 -2.37
CA ALA A 133 -4.18 28.47 -2.36
C ALA A 133 -3.74 29.07 -3.71
N GLY A 134 -2.88 28.37 -4.45
CA GLY A 134 -2.15 28.93 -5.60
C GLY A 134 -2.74 28.70 -6.98
N GLY A 135 -4.02 28.32 -7.12
CA GLY A 135 -4.54 27.77 -8.37
C GLY A 135 -5.97 28.14 -8.76
N LEU A 136 -6.60 29.16 -8.15
CA LEU A 136 -7.99 29.51 -8.46
C LEU A 136 -8.19 29.80 -9.96
N THR A 137 -7.25 30.53 -10.57
CA THR A 137 -7.27 30.84 -12.01
C THR A 137 -5.83 30.83 -12.57
N LYS A 138 -5.67 30.46 -13.84
CA LYS A 138 -4.42 30.63 -14.62
C LYS A 138 -4.13 32.06 -15.08
N GLU A 139 -5.04 32.99 -14.84
CA GLU A 139 -4.90 34.39 -15.23
C GLU A 139 -4.90 35.28 -13.96
N PRO A 140 -3.73 35.46 -13.30
CA PRO A 140 -3.61 36.21 -12.05
C PRO A 140 -4.13 37.65 -12.13
N LEU A 141 -4.11 38.23 -13.34
CA LEU A 141 -4.62 39.58 -13.63
C LEU A 141 -6.13 39.72 -13.40
N LEU A 142 -6.89 38.63 -13.43
CA LEU A 142 -8.33 38.62 -13.15
C LEU A 142 -8.62 38.61 -11.64
N SER A 143 -7.62 38.42 -10.77
CA SER A 143 -7.81 38.31 -9.31
C SER A 143 -6.60 38.77 -8.48
N PRO A 144 -6.04 39.98 -8.71
CA PRO A 144 -4.78 40.42 -8.12
C PRO A 144 -4.81 40.63 -6.59
N ALA A 145 -5.99 40.61 -5.97
CA ALA A 145 -6.17 40.78 -4.52
C ALA A 145 -6.38 39.46 -3.77
N LEU A 146 -6.31 38.31 -4.44
CA LEU A 146 -6.47 37.00 -3.82
C LEU A 146 -5.10 36.41 -3.49
N SER A 147 -4.93 35.98 -2.25
CA SER A 147 -3.78 35.19 -1.81
C SER A 147 -4.22 33.80 -1.36
N GLY A 148 -3.26 32.96 -1.02
CA GLY A 148 -3.53 31.73 -0.31
C GLY A 148 -4.20 31.94 1.04
N MET A 149 -4.70 30.85 1.61
CA MET A 149 -5.38 30.90 2.90
C MET A 149 -4.43 31.44 3.98
N ASN A 150 -4.91 32.44 4.70
CA ASN A 150 -4.23 33.09 5.80
C ASN A 150 -4.24 32.17 7.03
N SER A 151 -3.10 31.56 7.34
CA SER A 151 -2.97 30.64 8.48
C SER A 151 -3.17 31.33 9.84
N HIS A 152 -2.81 32.61 9.97
CA HIS A 152 -3.01 33.37 11.21
C HIS A 152 -4.50 33.57 11.49
N GLU A 153 -5.26 33.92 10.45
CA GLU A 153 -6.71 34.09 10.57
C GLU A 153 -7.39 32.78 10.99
N LEU A 154 -6.97 31.65 10.40
CA LEU A 154 -7.50 30.35 10.75
C LEU A 154 -7.18 29.97 12.20
N GLU A 155 -5.96 30.28 12.66
CA GLU A 155 -5.54 30.06 14.05
C GLU A 155 -6.38 30.88 15.04
N GLU A 156 -6.55 32.18 14.80
CA GLU A 156 -7.39 33.06 15.63
C GLU A 156 -8.86 32.59 15.65
N THR A 157 -9.39 32.20 14.50
CA THR A 157 -10.75 31.71 14.38
C THR A 157 -10.97 30.41 15.18
N LEU A 158 -10.02 29.47 15.14
CA LEU A 158 -10.13 28.21 15.88
C LEU A 158 -9.91 28.35 17.39
N GLN A 159 -9.22 29.38 17.86
CA GLN A 159 -9.16 29.71 19.30
C GLN A 159 -10.55 29.99 19.88
N ARG A 160 -11.50 30.45 19.07
CA ARG A 160 -12.91 30.68 19.45
C ARG A 160 -13.75 29.40 19.44
N ALA A 161 -13.23 28.31 18.88
CA ALA A 161 -13.89 27.01 18.77
C ALA A 161 -13.03 25.91 19.44
N PRO A 162 -12.90 25.92 20.79
CA PRO A 162 -11.89 25.15 21.53
C PRO A 162 -12.06 23.61 21.51
N HIS A 163 -13.09 23.11 20.84
CA HIS A 163 -13.36 21.67 20.66
C HIS A 163 -13.24 21.23 19.19
N CYS A 164 -12.78 22.14 18.33
CA CYS A 164 -12.50 21.90 16.93
C CYS A 164 -10.99 21.68 16.74
N VAL A 165 -10.66 20.66 15.95
CA VAL A 165 -9.34 20.51 15.31
C VAL A 165 -9.52 20.71 13.82
N CYS A 166 -8.60 21.41 13.17
CA CYS A 166 -8.62 21.62 11.73
C CYS A 166 -7.30 21.18 11.12
N PHE A 167 -7.35 20.32 10.12
CA PHE A 167 -6.21 19.94 9.30
C PHE A 167 -6.32 20.61 7.93
N THR A 168 -5.22 21.19 7.45
CA THR A 168 -5.12 21.76 6.11
C THR A 168 -4.09 21.00 5.29
N SER A 169 -4.37 20.85 4.00
CA SER A 169 -3.50 20.13 3.06
C SER A 169 -2.13 20.77 2.84
N CYS A 170 -2.05 22.09 3.00
CA CYS A 170 -0.86 22.89 2.74
C CYS A 170 -0.87 24.19 3.58
N GLU A 171 0.27 24.88 3.66
CA GLU A 171 0.44 26.13 4.40
C GLU A 171 0.52 27.34 3.47
N GLY A 172 -0.14 28.44 3.84
CA GLY A 172 -0.06 29.72 3.14
C GLY A 172 -0.37 29.60 1.64
N ASP A 173 0.57 30.02 0.80
CA ASP A 173 0.45 30.04 -0.66
C ASP A 173 0.85 28.72 -1.35
N GLN A 174 1.15 27.67 -0.58
CA GLN A 174 1.48 26.36 -1.16
C GLN A 174 0.27 25.72 -1.85
N ALA A 175 0.53 24.80 -2.77
CA ALA A 175 -0.52 24.04 -3.45
C ALA A 175 -0.73 22.66 -2.79
N SER A 176 -1.97 22.15 -2.90
CA SER A 176 -2.26 20.74 -2.67
C SER A 176 -2.20 20.01 -4.02
N TYR A 177 -1.34 19.00 -4.14
CA TYR A 177 -1.05 18.36 -5.41
C TYR A 177 -1.84 17.06 -5.63
N PRO A 178 -2.34 16.80 -6.84
CA PRO A 178 -2.91 15.51 -7.20
C PRO A 178 -1.84 14.47 -7.51
N ALA A 179 -2.05 13.22 -7.07
CA ALA A 179 -1.31 12.05 -7.52
C ALA A 179 -2.11 11.32 -8.62
N VAL A 180 -1.73 11.54 -9.88
CA VAL A 180 -2.45 10.98 -11.04
C VAL A 180 -2.51 9.45 -11.00
N SER A 181 -1.44 8.79 -10.54
CA SER A 181 -1.37 7.34 -10.36
C SER A 181 -2.40 6.82 -9.34
N LEU A 182 -2.68 7.60 -8.30
CA LEU A 182 -3.62 7.26 -7.23
C LEU A 182 -5.05 7.72 -7.54
N LYS A 183 -5.23 8.64 -8.50
CA LYS A 183 -6.50 9.34 -8.76
C LYS A 183 -7.08 10.03 -7.51
N HIS A 184 -6.18 10.59 -6.70
CA HIS A 184 -6.47 11.26 -5.45
C HIS A 184 -5.58 12.50 -5.28
N GLY A 185 -5.98 13.45 -4.42
CA GLY A 185 -5.04 14.37 -3.80
C GLY A 185 -4.02 13.62 -2.94
N ILE A 186 -2.73 14.00 -2.97
CA ILE A 186 -1.68 13.34 -2.15
C ILE A 186 -2.11 13.33 -0.68
N TRP A 187 -2.54 14.49 -0.17
CA TRP A 187 -2.96 14.66 1.22
C TRP A 187 -4.17 13.80 1.59
N THR A 188 -5.26 13.86 0.80
CA THR A 188 -6.45 13.05 1.06
C THR A 188 -6.14 11.55 0.98
N SER A 189 -5.24 11.12 0.08
CA SER A 189 -4.86 9.72 -0.03
C SER A 189 -4.19 9.19 1.26
N HIS A 190 -3.34 9.99 1.91
CA HIS A 190 -2.75 9.63 3.20
C HIS A 190 -3.76 9.58 4.34
N ILE A 191 -4.76 10.47 4.35
CA ILE A 191 -5.83 10.41 5.35
C ILE A 191 -6.66 9.14 5.18
N ILE A 192 -7.00 8.77 3.94
CA ILE A 192 -7.70 7.53 3.63
C ILE A 192 -6.86 6.32 4.07
N GLN A 193 -5.56 6.30 3.78
CA GLN A 193 -4.65 5.23 4.21
C GLN A 193 -4.57 5.14 5.75
N ALA A 194 -4.52 6.27 6.45
CA ALA A 194 -4.53 6.30 7.91
C ALA A 194 -5.84 5.73 8.46
N LEU A 195 -7.00 6.25 8.03
CA LEU A 195 -8.31 5.81 8.50
C LEU A 195 -8.63 4.36 8.13
N THR A 196 -8.11 3.87 7.00
CA THR A 196 -8.25 2.45 6.64
C THR A 196 -7.21 1.57 7.30
N GLY A 197 -6.31 2.10 8.14
CA GLY A 197 -5.27 1.32 8.83
C GLY A 197 -4.19 0.74 7.90
N GLN A 198 -4.01 1.31 6.71
CA GLN A 198 -2.90 0.98 5.80
C GLN A 198 -1.62 1.74 6.19
N ALA A 199 -1.76 2.91 6.83
CA ALA A 199 -0.66 3.68 7.39
C ALA A 199 -0.64 3.56 8.92
N LEU A 200 -0.13 2.43 9.46
CA LEU A 200 -0.07 2.19 10.91
C LEU A 200 0.72 3.27 11.66
N GLN A 201 1.73 3.86 11.02
CA GLN A 201 2.53 4.97 11.54
C GLN A 201 1.74 6.28 11.79
N ALA A 202 0.48 6.36 11.33
CA ALA A 202 -0.43 7.47 11.62
C ALA A 202 -1.12 7.33 12.98
N ALA A 203 -1.09 6.15 13.59
CA ALA A 203 -1.67 5.87 14.90
C ALA A 203 -0.59 5.83 15.99
N ASP A 204 -1.01 6.03 17.23
CA ASP A 204 -0.20 5.75 18.40
C ASP A 204 -0.20 4.23 18.71
N SER A 205 0.54 3.80 19.74
CA SER A 205 0.80 2.38 20.04
C SER A 205 -0.45 1.55 20.34
N ASP A 206 -1.55 2.20 20.72
CA ASP A 206 -2.86 1.60 20.99
C ASP A 206 -3.77 1.57 19.76
N TYR A 207 -3.25 1.88 18.57
CA TYR A 207 -4.00 1.97 17.31
C TYR A 207 -5.07 3.07 17.30
N THR A 208 -4.93 4.07 18.17
CA THR A 208 -5.71 5.31 18.11
C THR A 208 -4.99 6.33 17.24
N ILE A 209 -5.70 6.90 16.27
CA ILE A 209 -5.25 8.07 15.51
C ILE A 209 -5.67 9.28 16.31
N THR A 210 -4.71 9.91 16.98
CA THR A 210 -4.89 11.20 17.63
C THR A 210 -4.61 12.33 16.63
N ALA A 211 -5.09 13.53 16.93
CA ALA A 211 -4.78 14.68 16.10
C ALA A 211 -3.26 14.94 15.98
N PRO A 212 -2.48 14.88 17.08
CA PRO A 212 -1.02 14.95 17.00
C PRO A 212 -0.38 13.81 16.20
N SER A 213 -0.84 12.55 16.36
CA SER A 213 -0.26 11.41 15.64
C SER A 213 -0.48 11.53 14.13
N LEU A 214 -1.69 11.93 13.72
CA LEU A 214 -2.05 12.17 12.33
C LEU A 214 -1.22 13.32 11.75
N GLN A 215 -1.13 14.46 12.44
CA GLN A 215 -0.34 15.59 11.96
C GLN A 215 1.14 15.23 11.82
N ARG A 216 1.72 14.51 12.79
CA ARG A 216 3.12 14.04 12.74
C ARG A 216 3.37 13.13 11.54
N TYR A 217 2.45 12.22 11.25
CA TYR A 217 2.52 11.36 10.07
C TYR A 217 2.45 12.18 8.77
N LEU A 218 1.43 13.02 8.63
CA LEU A 218 1.22 13.84 7.43
C LEU A 218 2.42 14.76 7.16
N ALA A 219 2.95 15.42 8.20
CA ALA A 219 4.10 16.31 8.11
C ALA A 219 5.40 15.59 7.66
N LYS A 220 5.48 14.27 7.84
CA LYS A 220 6.59 13.45 7.36
C LYS A 220 6.33 12.92 5.94
N ALA A 221 5.20 12.26 5.73
CA ALA A 221 4.91 11.52 4.51
C ALA A 221 4.69 12.44 3.29
N ILE A 222 3.99 13.56 3.47
CA ILE A 222 3.57 14.40 2.33
C ILE A 222 4.75 15.13 1.67
N PRO A 223 5.67 15.78 2.42
CA PRO A 223 6.86 16.36 1.80
C PRO A 223 7.75 15.32 1.11
N GLU A 224 7.76 14.07 1.59
CA GLU A 224 8.49 12.97 0.97
C GLU A 224 7.86 12.55 -0.37
N ASP A 225 6.55 12.33 -0.40
CA ASP A 225 5.81 11.98 -1.60
C ASP A 225 5.86 13.07 -2.67
N VAL A 226 5.73 14.34 -2.28
CA VAL A 226 5.87 15.47 -3.22
C VAL A 226 7.27 15.51 -3.84
N ARG A 227 8.34 15.29 -3.05
CA ARG A 227 9.70 15.21 -3.60
C ARG A 227 9.88 14.05 -4.57
N ASN A 228 9.28 12.90 -4.26
CA ASN A 228 9.40 11.69 -5.06
C ASN A 228 8.61 11.78 -6.38
N LEU A 229 7.44 12.40 -6.35
CA LEU A 229 6.56 12.56 -7.53
C LEU A 229 7.02 13.70 -8.45
N PHE A 230 7.65 14.74 -7.90
CA PHE A 230 8.01 15.95 -8.64
C PHE A 230 9.51 16.24 -8.58
N ILE A 231 10.31 15.29 -9.08
CA ILE A 231 11.78 15.27 -9.00
C ILE A 231 12.45 16.53 -9.60
N THR A 232 11.84 17.12 -10.63
CA THR A 232 12.42 18.21 -11.42
C THR A 232 11.99 19.62 -10.98
N GLU A 233 10.97 19.73 -10.12
CA GLU A 233 10.39 21.02 -9.72
C GLU A 233 10.47 21.20 -8.21
N ARG A 234 10.70 22.43 -7.75
CA ARG A 234 10.68 22.75 -6.31
C ARG A 234 9.24 22.90 -5.83
N HIS A 235 8.49 21.80 -5.81
CA HIS A 235 7.18 21.76 -5.19
C HIS A 235 7.31 21.52 -3.69
N CYS A 236 6.46 22.20 -2.92
CA CYS A 236 6.37 22.01 -1.48
C CYS A 236 4.89 21.96 -1.09
N GLN A 237 4.58 21.01 -0.22
CA GLN A 237 3.28 20.86 0.40
C GLN A 237 3.52 20.51 1.87
N THR A 238 3.23 21.46 2.75
CA THR A 238 3.41 21.34 4.19
C THR A 238 2.03 21.29 4.84
N PRO A 239 1.53 20.11 5.24
CA PRO A 239 0.26 20.01 5.93
C PRO A 239 0.33 20.65 7.32
N ARG A 240 -0.76 21.27 7.76
CA ARG A 240 -0.83 21.93 9.07
C ARG A 240 -2.06 21.48 9.85
N MET A 241 -1.95 21.60 11.17
CA MET A 241 -3.04 21.38 12.11
C MET A 241 -3.20 22.64 12.97
N PHE A 242 -4.45 22.99 13.26
CA PHE A 242 -4.85 24.14 14.08
C PHE A 242 -5.96 23.72 15.05
N GLY A 243 -6.19 24.54 16.09
CA GLY A 243 -7.27 24.32 17.06
C GLY A 243 -6.81 23.61 18.33
N SER A 244 -7.72 22.89 19.00
CA SER A 244 -7.50 22.37 20.35
C SER A 244 -6.30 21.42 20.43
N ILE A 245 -5.25 21.88 21.10
CA ILE A 245 -4.07 21.11 21.53
C ILE A 245 -4.38 20.46 22.88
N ALA A 246 -5.59 19.93 23.06
CA ALA A 246 -5.73 18.86 24.02
C ALA A 246 -5.07 17.66 23.35
N ASP A 247 -3.93 17.21 23.87
CA ASP A 247 -3.06 16.17 23.30
C ASP A 247 -3.77 14.80 23.10
N ASP A 248 -5.08 14.72 23.32
CA ASP A 248 -5.92 13.53 23.33
C ASP A 248 -7.10 13.55 22.32
N PHE A 249 -7.20 14.54 21.41
CA PHE A 249 -8.26 14.50 20.40
C PHE A 249 -8.13 13.24 19.51
N SER A 250 -8.97 12.24 19.73
CA SER A 250 -9.01 11.00 18.96
C SER A 250 -9.79 11.18 17.65
N VAL A 251 -9.11 11.21 16.51
CA VAL A 251 -9.75 11.21 15.17
C VAL A 251 -10.42 9.87 14.86
N ALA A 252 -9.79 8.75 15.19
CA ALA A 252 -10.35 7.43 14.92
C ALA A 252 -9.61 6.36 15.73
N SER A 253 -10.26 5.24 16.01
CA SER A 253 -9.55 4.03 16.44
C SER A 253 -9.52 3.06 15.25
N ILE A 254 -8.32 2.73 14.78
CA ILE A 254 -8.14 1.70 13.76
C ILE A 254 -7.99 0.32 14.38
N GLU A 255 -7.99 0.19 15.71
CA GLU A 255 -7.88 -1.09 16.40
C GLU A 255 -8.91 -2.11 15.91
N PRO A 256 -10.22 -1.80 15.77
CA PRO A 256 -11.17 -2.78 15.25
C PRO A 256 -10.84 -3.23 13.82
N ILE A 257 -10.29 -2.35 12.99
CA ILE A 257 -9.90 -2.65 11.60
C ILE A 257 -8.63 -3.52 11.61
N VAL A 258 -7.64 -3.16 12.41
CA VAL A 258 -6.37 -3.87 12.55
C VAL A 258 -6.58 -5.22 13.23
N SER A 259 -7.38 -5.31 14.28
CA SER A 259 -7.78 -6.57 14.93
C SER A 259 -8.65 -7.42 14.03
N LYS A 260 -9.63 -6.86 13.31
CA LYS A 260 -10.40 -7.60 12.31
C LYS A 260 -9.50 -8.15 11.22
N ARG A 261 -8.56 -7.34 10.71
CA ARG A 261 -7.48 -7.80 9.83
C ARG A 261 -6.70 -8.90 10.53
N ARG A 262 -6.10 -8.72 11.70
CA ARG A 262 -5.38 -9.79 12.44
C ARG A 262 -6.18 -11.09 12.57
N THR A 263 -7.50 -11.03 12.82
CA THR A 263 -8.36 -12.21 12.93
C THR A 263 -8.73 -12.82 11.58
N GLU A 264 -8.96 -12.01 10.54
CA GLU A 264 -9.21 -12.45 9.15
C GLU A 264 -7.90 -12.88 8.45
N THR A 265 -6.78 -12.33 8.90
CA THR A 265 -5.37 -12.56 8.56
C THR A 265 -4.74 -13.61 9.49
N SER A 266 -5.55 -14.30 10.31
CA SER A 266 -5.16 -15.58 10.90
C SER A 266 -4.75 -16.60 9.82
N LEU A 267 -4.98 -16.29 8.53
CA LEU A 267 -4.43 -16.96 7.35
C LEU A 267 -4.12 -15.94 6.20
N ALA A 268 -2.93 -15.30 6.19
CA ALA A 268 -2.18 -14.65 5.05
C ALA A 268 -2.70 -13.29 4.47
N PRO A 269 -2.02 -12.63 3.47
CA PRO A 269 -0.63 -12.13 3.30
C PRO A 269 -0.57 -10.64 2.80
N GLY A 270 0.25 -9.77 3.42
CA GLY A 270 0.42 -8.36 3.00
C GLY A 270 1.86 -7.86 2.90
N ALA A 271 2.84 -8.57 3.48
CA ALA A 271 4.26 -8.31 3.25
C ALA A 271 4.82 -9.13 2.07
N ILE A 272 4.17 -10.26 1.74
CA ILE A 272 4.64 -11.22 0.73
C ILE A 272 4.06 -10.83 -0.63
N GLN A 273 4.91 -10.27 -1.49
CA GLN A 273 4.62 -10.00 -2.90
C GLN A 273 4.41 -11.29 -3.70
N ARG A 274 5.19 -12.33 -3.42
CA ARG A 274 5.13 -13.61 -4.15
C ARG A 274 5.44 -14.81 -3.26
N LEU A 275 4.59 -15.84 -3.37
CA LEU A 275 4.86 -17.17 -2.82
C LEU A 275 5.35 -18.08 -3.94
N LEU A 276 6.50 -18.72 -3.73
CA LEU A 276 7.08 -19.69 -4.65
C LEU A 276 7.41 -21.01 -3.95
N LEU A 277 7.29 -22.11 -4.67
CA LEU A 277 7.88 -23.39 -4.32
C LEU A 277 9.10 -23.61 -5.20
N GLN A 278 10.23 -24.01 -4.62
CA GLN A 278 11.49 -24.20 -5.32
C GLN A 278 12.11 -25.56 -5.05
N THR A 279 12.95 -25.99 -6.00
CA THR A 279 13.93 -27.06 -5.80
C THR A 279 15.16 -26.74 -6.64
N ILE A 280 16.31 -27.17 -6.14
CA ILE A 280 17.57 -27.18 -6.88
C ILE A 280 17.97 -28.64 -7.08
N ALA A 281 18.31 -28.97 -8.32
CA ALA A 281 18.84 -30.27 -8.69
C ALA A 281 20.13 -30.11 -9.49
N TYR A 282 20.96 -31.15 -9.50
CA TYR A 282 22.21 -31.15 -10.23
C TYR A 282 22.20 -32.28 -11.26
N LYS A 283 22.67 -31.99 -12.47
CA LYS A 283 22.79 -32.98 -13.55
C LYS A 283 24.21 -32.91 -14.11
N LYS A 284 24.91 -34.04 -14.14
CA LYS A 284 26.23 -34.08 -14.78
C LYS A 284 26.10 -33.67 -16.24
N ILE A 285 26.97 -32.78 -16.73
CA ILE A 285 26.90 -32.25 -18.10
C ILE A 285 26.94 -33.39 -19.13
N LYS A 286 27.74 -34.43 -18.86
CA LYS A 286 27.83 -35.63 -19.71
C LYS A 286 26.52 -36.44 -19.84
N LEU A 287 25.54 -36.19 -18.97
CA LEU A 287 24.23 -36.84 -18.95
C LEU A 287 23.11 -35.93 -19.50
N MET A 288 23.41 -34.69 -19.88
CA MET A 288 22.44 -33.81 -20.54
C MET A 288 22.09 -34.34 -21.93
N THR A 289 20.83 -34.21 -22.34
CA THR A 289 20.34 -34.80 -23.60
C THR A 289 21.07 -34.22 -24.81
N GLY A 290 21.43 -32.94 -24.76
CA GLY A 290 22.18 -32.27 -25.82
C GLY A 290 23.68 -32.61 -25.91
N TYR A 291 24.25 -33.29 -24.92
CA TYR A 291 25.71 -33.51 -24.84
C TYR A 291 26.21 -34.58 -25.82
N LYS A 292 27.28 -34.25 -26.57
CA LYS A 292 27.91 -35.17 -27.54
C LYS A 292 29.36 -35.45 -27.18
N SER A 293 29.60 -36.62 -26.57
CA SER A 293 30.91 -37.05 -26.05
C SER A 293 32.03 -37.10 -27.10
N SER A 294 31.71 -37.28 -28.38
CA SER A 294 32.68 -37.34 -29.48
C SER A 294 33.20 -35.99 -29.95
N SER A 295 32.54 -34.88 -29.59
CA SER A 295 32.84 -33.54 -30.14
C SER A 295 32.91 -32.42 -29.10
N GLN A 296 32.62 -32.70 -27.82
CA GLN A 296 32.49 -31.67 -26.78
C GLN A 296 33.20 -32.11 -25.50
N PRO A 297 34.26 -31.41 -25.05
CA PRO A 297 34.88 -31.68 -23.76
C PRO A 297 33.95 -31.26 -22.61
N VAL A 298 33.97 -31.99 -21.51
CA VAL A 298 33.31 -31.56 -20.26
C VAL A 298 34.08 -30.35 -19.71
N PRO A 299 33.40 -29.24 -19.35
CA PRO A 299 34.05 -28.09 -18.75
C PRO A 299 34.82 -28.45 -17.47
N LYS A 300 35.98 -27.82 -17.29
CA LYS A 300 36.83 -27.99 -16.11
C LYS A 300 36.85 -26.76 -15.19
N VAL A 301 36.29 -25.66 -15.67
CA VAL A 301 36.20 -24.37 -14.98
C VAL A 301 34.78 -23.86 -15.10
N ALA A 302 34.33 -23.12 -14.09
CA ALA A 302 33.06 -22.42 -14.11
C ALA A 302 33.29 -20.96 -14.52
N ASP A 303 32.95 -20.62 -15.75
CA ASP A 303 33.06 -19.28 -16.31
C ASP A 303 31.88 -18.96 -17.24
N SER A 304 31.79 -17.71 -17.70
CA SER A 304 30.70 -17.27 -18.57
C SER A 304 30.64 -18.04 -19.91
N TRP A 305 31.77 -18.53 -20.41
CA TRP A 305 31.82 -19.26 -21.67
C TRP A 305 31.30 -20.69 -21.50
N SER A 306 31.73 -21.39 -20.44
CA SER A 306 31.24 -22.72 -20.10
C SER A 306 29.78 -22.72 -19.67
N ASP A 307 29.29 -21.65 -19.01
CA ASP A 307 27.86 -21.47 -18.72
C ASP A 307 27.03 -21.34 -20.01
N LYS A 308 27.47 -20.50 -20.97
CA LYS A 308 26.81 -20.39 -22.29
C LYS A 308 26.79 -21.74 -23.02
N PHE A 309 27.85 -22.52 -22.91
CA PHE A 309 27.89 -23.87 -23.46
C PHE A 309 26.83 -24.78 -22.80
N VAL A 310 26.76 -24.80 -21.46
CA VAL A 310 25.74 -25.58 -20.71
C VAL A 310 24.33 -25.16 -21.08
N LYS A 311 24.05 -23.84 -21.14
CA LYS A 311 22.74 -23.29 -21.52
C LYS A 311 22.31 -23.69 -22.93
N LYS A 312 23.26 -23.78 -23.86
CA LYS A 312 23.00 -24.29 -25.21
C LYS A 312 22.67 -25.78 -25.23
N LEU A 313 23.35 -26.60 -24.41
CA LEU A 313 23.00 -28.01 -24.28
C LEU A 313 21.61 -28.20 -23.66
N ALA A 314 21.28 -27.34 -22.70
CA ALA A 314 20.03 -27.36 -21.96
C ALA A 314 18.80 -27.12 -22.84
N GLU A 315 18.93 -26.55 -24.04
CA GLU A 315 17.79 -26.32 -24.93
C GLU A 315 16.98 -27.59 -25.17
N ILE A 316 17.62 -28.75 -25.39
CA ILE A 316 16.88 -30.00 -25.64
C ILE A 316 16.14 -30.47 -24.37
N ASP A 317 16.84 -30.49 -23.23
CA ASP A 317 16.25 -30.86 -21.95
C ASP A 317 15.05 -29.94 -21.58
N LEU A 318 15.16 -28.63 -21.86
CA LEU A 318 14.08 -27.65 -21.65
C LEU A 318 12.88 -27.90 -22.57
N HIS A 319 13.12 -28.22 -23.85
CA HIS A 319 12.02 -28.53 -24.77
C HIS A 319 11.28 -29.79 -24.35
N GLU A 320 11.99 -30.85 -23.96
CA GLU A 320 11.38 -32.11 -23.49
C GLU A 320 10.52 -31.84 -22.24
N GLU A 321 11.11 -31.21 -21.22
CA GLU A 321 10.44 -30.95 -19.95
C GLU A 321 9.21 -30.04 -20.12
N LEU A 322 9.32 -28.93 -20.85
CA LEU A 322 8.20 -28.00 -21.03
C LEU A 322 7.10 -28.58 -21.94
N ASN A 323 7.42 -29.40 -22.92
CA ASN A 323 6.40 -30.03 -23.77
C ASN A 323 5.56 -31.03 -22.97
N ASP A 324 6.22 -31.89 -22.18
CA ASP A 324 5.55 -32.85 -21.31
C ASP A 324 4.69 -32.13 -20.28
N LEU A 325 5.26 -31.11 -19.63
CA LEU A 325 4.55 -30.33 -18.62
C LEU A 325 3.35 -29.57 -19.23
N ALA A 326 3.50 -28.95 -20.40
CA ALA A 326 2.42 -28.25 -21.07
C ALA A 326 1.29 -29.20 -21.52
N SER A 327 1.65 -30.39 -22.00
CA SER A 327 0.68 -31.42 -22.40
C SER A 327 -0.14 -31.89 -21.19
N ASN A 328 0.54 -32.26 -20.10
CA ASN A 328 -0.09 -32.72 -18.87
C ASN A 328 -0.94 -31.62 -18.23
N ALA A 329 -0.46 -30.38 -18.21
CA ALA A 329 -1.22 -29.24 -17.70
C ALA A 329 -2.50 -28.98 -18.51
N ARG A 330 -2.43 -29.05 -19.85
CA ARG A 330 -3.62 -28.92 -20.70
C ARG A 330 -4.65 -30.01 -20.43
N ALA A 331 -4.21 -31.25 -20.25
CA ALA A 331 -5.09 -32.37 -19.93
C ALA A 331 -5.76 -32.20 -18.56
N LEU A 332 -4.98 -31.92 -17.51
CA LEU A 332 -5.48 -31.83 -16.13
C LEU A 332 -6.37 -30.60 -15.88
N PHE A 333 -5.95 -29.43 -16.36
CA PHE A 333 -6.68 -28.17 -16.15
C PHE A 333 -7.68 -27.84 -17.25
N LYS A 334 -7.75 -28.65 -18.31
CA LYS A 334 -8.57 -28.41 -19.51
C LYS A 334 -8.26 -27.07 -20.19
N PHE A 335 -7.00 -26.64 -20.17
CA PHE A 335 -6.57 -25.41 -20.82
C PHE A 335 -6.67 -25.52 -22.34
N LYS A 336 -7.17 -24.45 -22.98
CA LYS A 336 -7.09 -24.30 -24.43
C LYS A 336 -5.71 -23.73 -24.80
N ARG A 337 -5.38 -23.79 -26.09
CA ARG A 337 -4.11 -23.25 -26.62
C ARG A 337 -3.80 -21.81 -26.18
N LYS A 338 -4.82 -20.97 -25.98
CA LYS A 338 -4.66 -19.56 -25.58
C LYS A 338 -4.48 -19.36 -24.06
N ASP A 339 -4.74 -20.38 -23.25
CA ASP A 339 -4.74 -20.28 -21.79
C ASP A 339 -3.38 -20.68 -21.18
N LEU A 340 -2.44 -21.13 -22.02
CA LEU A 340 -1.09 -21.56 -21.67
C LEU A 340 -0.10 -21.06 -22.71
N SER A 341 0.90 -20.30 -22.27
CA SER A 341 2.08 -19.96 -23.06
C SER A 341 3.31 -20.66 -22.50
N SER A 342 4.23 -21.03 -23.38
CA SER A 342 5.54 -21.57 -23.01
C SER A 342 6.62 -20.82 -23.77
N VAL A 343 7.68 -20.44 -23.08
CA VAL A 343 8.83 -19.72 -23.66
C VAL A 343 10.10 -20.43 -23.22
N ILE A 344 11.00 -20.67 -24.16
CA ILE A 344 12.38 -21.09 -23.90
C ILE A 344 13.27 -19.97 -24.40
N ASP A 345 14.16 -19.50 -23.55
CA ASP A 345 15.16 -18.51 -23.89
C ASP A 345 16.45 -18.81 -23.14
N PHE A 346 17.50 -19.13 -23.89
CA PHE A 346 18.89 -19.24 -23.45
C PHE A 346 19.12 -19.80 -22.02
N GLY A 347 18.83 -21.10 -21.83
CA GLY A 347 19.01 -21.79 -20.54
C GLY A 347 17.83 -21.63 -19.58
N CYS A 348 16.83 -20.84 -19.95
CA CYS A 348 15.61 -20.64 -19.17
C CYS A 348 14.39 -21.17 -19.92
N GLY A 349 13.41 -21.66 -19.16
CA GLY A 349 12.16 -22.17 -19.65
C GLY A 349 11.01 -21.76 -18.75
N SER A 350 9.84 -21.47 -19.33
CA SER A 350 8.66 -21.08 -18.56
C SER A 350 7.36 -21.65 -19.13
N ILE A 351 6.39 -21.88 -18.25
CA ILE A 351 4.98 -22.06 -18.58
C ILE A 351 4.16 -21.06 -17.77
N VAL A 352 3.39 -20.23 -18.45
CA VAL A 352 2.52 -19.22 -17.82
C VAL A 352 1.06 -19.55 -18.10
N THR A 353 0.26 -19.61 -17.04
CA THR A 353 -1.19 -19.90 -17.12
C THR A 353 -2.00 -18.99 -16.20
N SER A 354 -3.32 -19.08 -16.28
CA SER A 354 -4.20 -18.40 -15.33
C SER A 354 -4.11 -18.97 -13.91
N LYS A 355 -3.66 -20.22 -13.72
CA LYS A 355 -3.69 -20.92 -12.42
C LYS A 355 -2.33 -21.04 -11.73
N PHE A 356 -1.25 -21.19 -12.50
CA PHE A 356 0.11 -21.27 -11.98
C PHE A 356 1.13 -20.76 -13.00
N GLU A 357 2.33 -20.45 -12.52
CA GLU A 357 3.49 -20.18 -13.37
C GLU A 357 4.64 -21.10 -12.97
N TYR A 358 5.21 -21.79 -13.95
CA TYR A 358 6.39 -22.62 -13.79
C TYR A 358 7.58 -21.97 -14.48
N TYR A 359 8.73 -21.96 -13.81
CA TYR A 359 9.99 -21.46 -14.35
C TYR A 359 11.10 -22.45 -14.04
N ILE A 360 11.95 -22.73 -15.03
CA ILE A 360 13.17 -23.52 -14.89
C ILE A 360 14.35 -22.73 -15.43
N GLU A 361 15.43 -22.70 -14.68
CA GLU A 361 16.73 -22.16 -15.11
C GLU A 361 17.77 -23.27 -15.01
N ILE A 362 18.53 -23.44 -16.09
CA ILE A 362 19.64 -24.38 -16.19
C ILE A 362 20.91 -23.57 -16.47
N SER A 363 21.85 -23.62 -15.54
CA SER A 363 23.15 -22.95 -15.63
C SER A 363 24.27 -23.91 -15.26
N GLN A 364 25.52 -23.52 -15.50
CA GLN A 364 26.64 -24.30 -14.97
C GLN A 364 26.70 -24.17 -13.46
N ASP A 365 26.96 -25.29 -12.77
CA ASP A 365 27.20 -25.28 -11.33
C ASP A 365 28.54 -24.57 -11.03
N PRO A 366 28.54 -23.47 -10.24
CA PRO A 366 29.76 -22.76 -9.90
C PRO A 366 30.70 -23.55 -8.97
N ALA A 367 30.17 -24.51 -8.19
CA ALA A 367 30.94 -25.34 -7.27
C ALA A 367 31.52 -26.60 -7.94
N ASP A 368 30.83 -27.11 -8.96
CA ASP A 368 31.28 -28.26 -9.75
C ASP A 368 31.15 -27.97 -11.25
N PRO A 369 32.24 -27.52 -11.91
CA PRO A 369 32.24 -27.20 -13.33
C PRO A 369 31.74 -28.31 -14.27
N SER A 370 31.76 -29.58 -13.81
CA SER A 370 31.31 -30.75 -14.57
C SER A 370 29.80 -31.01 -14.50
N SER A 371 29.07 -30.18 -13.75
CA SER A 371 27.65 -30.30 -13.48
C SER A 371 26.89 -29.05 -13.93
N ALA A 372 25.63 -29.26 -14.29
CA ALA A 372 24.64 -28.22 -14.47
C ALA A 372 23.77 -28.14 -13.22
N LEU A 373 23.44 -26.92 -12.81
CA LEU A 373 22.48 -26.59 -11.77
C LEU A 373 21.13 -26.33 -12.44
N LEU A 374 20.08 -27.03 -11.97
CA LEU A 374 18.72 -26.91 -12.46
C LEU A 374 17.86 -26.35 -11.32
N LYS A 375 17.44 -25.09 -11.44
CA LYS A 375 16.55 -24.43 -10.48
C LYS A 375 15.14 -24.42 -11.04
N ARG A 376 14.19 -25.03 -10.32
CA ARG A 376 12.77 -25.05 -10.69
C ARG A 376 11.98 -24.21 -9.70
N SER A 377 11.03 -23.44 -10.20
CA SER A 377 10.16 -22.57 -9.41
C SER A 377 8.71 -22.70 -9.86
N LEU A 378 7.80 -22.83 -8.91
CA LEU A 378 6.36 -22.78 -9.12
C LEU A 378 5.78 -21.60 -8.33
N SER A 379 5.00 -20.73 -8.97
CA SER A 379 4.44 -19.54 -8.35
C SER A 379 2.97 -19.31 -8.73
N LYS A 380 2.40 -18.17 -8.28
CA LYS A 380 0.96 -17.83 -8.35
C LYS A 380 0.10 -18.72 -7.45
N LEU A 381 0.62 -19.01 -6.25
CA LEU A 381 0.06 -19.97 -5.31
C LEU A 381 -0.72 -19.33 -4.14
N SER A 382 -0.65 -18.00 -3.98
CA SER A 382 -1.23 -17.29 -2.84
C SER A 382 -2.77 -17.29 -2.79
N ALA A 383 -3.43 -17.46 -3.94
CA ALA A 383 -4.88 -17.44 -4.07
C ALA A 383 -5.42 -18.63 -4.87
N ILE A 384 -4.70 -19.76 -4.85
CA ILE A 384 -5.09 -20.95 -5.61
C ILE A 384 -6.25 -21.69 -4.93
N GLU A 385 -7.25 -22.08 -5.73
CA GLU A 385 -8.40 -22.84 -5.25
C GLU A 385 -8.00 -24.28 -4.86
N ALA A 386 -8.62 -24.83 -3.81
CA ALA A 386 -8.30 -26.18 -3.31
C ALA A 386 -8.35 -27.27 -4.41
N GLY A 387 -9.32 -27.22 -5.32
CA GLY A 387 -9.43 -28.18 -6.42
C GLY A 387 -8.34 -28.03 -7.49
N ASP A 388 -7.65 -26.89 -7.55
CA ASP A 388 -6.49 -26.70 -8.42
C ASP A 388 -5.18 -27.13 -7.73
N VAL A 389 -5.10 -27.08 -6.40
CA VAL A 389 -3.98 -27.62 -5.61
C VAL A 389 -3.82 -29.14 -5.84
N GLU A 390 -4.92 -29.90 -5.83
CA GLU A 390 -4.88 -31.34 -6.10
C GLU A 390 -4.37 -31.69 -7.51
N LYS A 391 -4.64 -30.82 -8.49
CA LYS A 391 -4.11 -30.98 -9.85
C LYS A 391 -2.64 -30.61 -9.92
N LEU A 392 -2.18 -29.62 -9.13
CA LEU A 392 -0.76 -29.32 -9.01
C LEU A 392 0.02 -30.49 -8.39
N ASP A 393 -0.54 -31.19 -7.42
CA ASP A 393 0.08 -32.39 -6.86
C ASP A 393 0.28 -33.49 -7.91
N GLN A 394 -0.69 -33.66 -8.81
CA GLN A 394 -0.58 -34.59 -9.94
C GLN A 394 0.45 -34.13 -10.98
N LEU A 395 0.58 -32.82 -11.19
CA LEU A 395 1.50 -32.24 -12.15
C LEU A 395 2.95 -32.18 -11.64
N PHE A 396 3.13 -32.05 -10.32
CA PHE A 396 4.43 -31.90 -9.66
C PHE A 396 4.58 -32.84 -8.44
N PRO A 397 4.49 -34.17 -8.63
CA PRO A 397 4.55 -35.11 -7.52
C PRO A 397 5.95 -35.14 -6.90
N GLY A 398 6.05 -34.78 -5.61
CA GLY A 398 7.30 -34.82 -4.85
C GLY A 398 8.41 -33.96 -5.46
N SER A 399 8.07 -32.82 -6.06
CA SER A 399 9.01 -32.04 -6.86
C SER A 399 9.78 -30.97 -6.10
N PHE A 400 9.21 -30.42 -5.02
CA PHE A 400 9.74 -29.22 -4.36
C PHE A 400 10.12 -29.48 -2.90
N ASP A 401 11.15 -28.80 -2.40
CA ASP A 401 11.70 -28.96 -1.04
C ASP A 401 11.84 -27.62 -0.31
N THR A 402 11.64 -26.51 -1.02
CA THR A 402 11.85 -25.15 -0.52
C THR A 402 10.61 -24.30 -0.72
N VAL A 403 10.19 -23.58 0.31
CA VAL A 403 9.16 -22.53 0.21
C VAL A 403 9.85 -21.17 0.24
N VAL A 404 9.56 -20.30 -0.71
CA VAL A 404 10.19 -18.98 -0.83
C VAL A 404 9.14 -17.88 -0.79
N PHE A 405 9.41 -16.89 0.03
CA PHE A 405 8.67 -15.64 0.13
C PHE A 405 9.51 -14.53 -0.49
N GLU A 406 8.90 -13.77 -1.41
CA GLU A 406 9.43 -12.49 -1.88
C GLU A 406 8.59 -11.40 -1.23
N PHE A 407 9.24 -10.44 -0.59
CA PHE A 407 8.59 -9.34 0.10
C PHE A 407 8.55 -8.08 -0.75
N GLU A 408 7.49 -7.28 -0.60
CA GLU A 408 7.42 -5.97 -1.27
C GLU A 408 8.48 -5.00 -0.76
N LYS A 409 8.85 -5.13 0.52
CA LYS A 409 9.97 -4.44 1.15
C LYS A 409 10.86 -5.46 1.85
N ALA A 410 12.17 -5.36 1.64
CA ALA A 410 13.12 -6.26 2.27
C ALA A 410 13.00 -6.20 3.81
N PRO A 411 12.96 -7.34 4.51
CA PRO A 411 13.01 -7.39 5.96
C PRO A 411 14.31 -6.76 6.47
N ASN A 412 14.25 -6.08 7.62
CA ASN A 412 15.44 -5.50 8.22
C ASN A 412 16.25 -6.57 8.97
N ILE A 413 17.24 -7.16 8.28
CA ILE A 413 18.02 -8.30 8.78
C ILE A 413 18.67 -8.02 10.14
N THR A 414 19.13 -6.79 10.41
CA THR A 414 19.73 -6.46 11.72
C THR A 414 18.71 -6.54 12.84
N ASP A 415 17.50 -6.02 12.64
CA ASP A 415 16.45 -6.05 13.66
C ASP A 415 16.04 -7.50 13.98
N ILE A 416 16.04 -8.39 12.96
CA ILE A 416 15.78 -9.83 13.14
C ILE A 416 16.85 -10.48 14.01
N ILE A 417 18.12 -10.14 13.76
CA ILE A 417 19.26 -10.66 14.51
C ILE A 417 19.16 -10.18 15.96
N ASP A 418 19.01 -8.86 16.15
CA ASP A 418 18.95 -8.22 17.47
C ASP A 418 17.80 -8.81 18.30
N GLN A 419 16.60 -8.93 17.72
CA GLN A 419 15.43 -9.52 18.40
C GLN A 419 15.67 -10.97 18.85
N LEU A 420 16.38 -11.77 18.04
CA LEU A 420 16.69 -13.16 18.38
C LEU A 420 17.82 -13.29 19.40
N GLU A 421 18.81 -12.40 19.35
CA GLU A 421 19.92 -12.38 20.32
C GLU A 421 19.48 -11.83 21.69
N GLU A 422 18.50 -10.92 21.73
CA GLU A 422 17.93 -10.37 22.98
C GLU A 422 16.92 -11.32 23.66
N ASP A 423 16.34 -12.28 22.93
CA ASP A 423 15.41 -13.27 23.48
C ASP A 423 16.13 -14.51 24.03
N ASP A 424 16.54 -14.45 25.28
CA ASP A 424 17.14 -15.56 26.04
C ASP A 424 16.25 -16.82 26.13
N THR A 425 14.97 -16.73 25.77
CA THR A 425 14.02 -17.85 25.78
C THR A 425 13.84 -18.51 24.40
N SER A 426 14.47 -17.96 23.36
CA SER A 426 14.37 -18.45 21.99
C SER A 426 15.07 -19.79 21.79
N GLU A 427 14.38 -20.73 21.14
CA GLU A 427 14.95 -22.01 20.73
C GLU A 427 15.64 -21.93 19.34
N TRP A 428 15.73 -20.74 18.75
CA TRP A 428 16.28 -20.52 17.42
C TRP A 428 17.75 -20.14 17.48
N GLY A 429 18.59 -20.84 16.70
CA GLY A 429 19.94 -20.39 16.43
C GLY A 429 19.97 -19.42 15.25
N VAL A 430 20.78 -18.37 15.34
CA VAL A 430 20.99 -17.40 14.26
C VAL A 430 22.45 -17.40 13.82
N ALA A 431 22.69 -17.38 12.50
CA ALA A 431 24.01 -17.18 11.89
C ALA A 431 23.87 -16.15 10.78
N TYR A 432 24.81 -15.22 10.63
CA TYR A 432 24.70 -14.12 9.67
C TYR A 432 26.04 -13.80 9.01
N ALA A 433 25.96 -13.19 7.83
CA ALA A 433 27.13 -12.64 7.14
C ALA A 433 27.67 -11.41 7.91
N LEU A 434 28.99 -11.17 7.81
CA LEU A 434 29.64 -10.05 8.52
C LEU A 434 29.14 -8.67 8.09
N ASP A 435 28.58 -8.57 6.88
CA ASP A 435 27.99 -7.35 6.34
C ASP A 435 26.47 -7.26 6.55
N PHE A 436 25.89 -8.23 7.28
CA PHE A 436 24.46 -8.35 7.56
C PHE A 436 23.57 -8.41 6.31
N SER A 437 24.13 -8.82 5.16
CA SER A 437 23.39 -8.97 3.91
C SER A 437 22.45 -10.18 3.90
N GLU A 438 22.74 -11.17 4.76
CA GLU A 438 21.93 -12.37 4.95
C GLU A 438 22.03 -12.92 6.38
N CYS A 439 20.97 -13.58 6.83
CA CYS A 439 20.98 -14.39 8.05
C CYS A 439 20.28 -15.74 7.83
N THR A 440 20.70 -16.75 8.58
CA THR A 440 20.14 -18.09 8.60
C THR A 440 19.65 -18.41 10.00
N LEU A 441 18.34 -18.67 10.13
CA LEU A 441 17.71 -19.12 11.36
C LEU A 441 17.58 -20.64 11.34
N LYS A 442 17.88 -21.31 12.46
CA LYS A 442 17.81 -22.77 12.58
C LYS A 442 17.05 -23.20 13.82
N LYS A 443 16.17 -24.19 13.65
CA LYS A 443 15.47 -24.88 14.74
C LYS A 443 15.23 -26.34 14.34
N GLY A 444 15.94 -27.28 14.98
CA GLY A 444 15.92 -28.69 14.57
C GLY A 444 16.38 -28.85 13.11
N ASP A 445 15.57 -29.52 12.30
CA ASP A 445 15.83 -29.74 10.86
C ASP A 445 15.36 -28.57 9.96
N LEU A 446 14.67 -27.57 10.53
CA LEU A 446 14.19 -26.41 9.79
C LEU A 446 15.30 -25.35 9.68
N SER A 447 15.56 -24.91 8.45
CA SER A 447 16.49 -23.82 8.14
C SER A 447 15.79 -22.74 7.34
N ILE A 448 15.90 -21.50 7.81
CA ILE A 448 15.33 -20.30 7.18
C ILE A 448 16.48 -19.41 6.74
N LEU A 449 16.63 -19.16 5.44
CA LEU A 449 17.58 -18.18 4.91
C LEU A 449 16.84 -16.90 4.56
N ILE A 450 17.31 -15.76 5.08
CA ILE A 450 16.80 -14.43 4.80
C ILE A 450 17.91 -13.66 4.10
N ALA A 451 17.67 -13.19 2.87
CA ALA A 451 18.63 -12.42 2.10
C ALA A 451 17.90 -11.47 1.14
N GLY A 452 18.22 -10.18 1.21
CA GLY A 452 17.49 -9.16 0.45
C GLY A 452 15.99 -9.17 0.76
N ASP A 453 15.17 -9.23 -0.28
CA ASP A 453 13.70 -9.32 -0.20
C ASP A 453 13.18 -10.76 -0.11
N ARG A 454 14.06 -11.75 0.10
CA ARG A 454 13.69 -13.16 0.09
C ARG A 454 13.86 -13.84 1.43
N MET A 455 12.89 -14.68 1.77
CA MET A 455 12.97 -15.64 2.87
C MET A 455 12.67 -17.04 2.36
N GLN A 456 13.61 -17.97 2.58
CA GLN A 456 13.59 -19.32 2.04
C GLN A 456 13.55 -20.34 3.18
N PHE A 457 12.54 -21.20 3.18
CA PHE A 457 12.36 -22.30 4.12
C PHE A 457 12.75 -23.59 3.43
N ASN A 458 13.90 -24.14 3.79
CA ASN A 458 14.34 -25.43 3.26
C ASN A 458 13.91 -26.54 4.22
N LEU A 459 13.13 -27.50 3.69
CA LEU A 459 12.54 -28.61 4.46
C LEU A 459 13.36 -29.91 4.34
N GLY A 460 14.48 -29.87 3.61
CA GLY A 460 15.43 -30.99 3.44
C GLY A 460 14.91 -32.18 2.62
N THR A 461 13.61 -32.23 2.32
CA THR A 461 12.94 -33.36 1.66
C THR A 461 11.90 -32.89 0.66
N LYS A 462 11.89 -33.50 -0.53
CA LYS A 462 10.92 -33.13 -1.58
C LYS A 462 9.53 -33.64 -1.27
N ARG A 463 8.54 -32.79 -1.51
CA ARG A 463 7.14 -32.96 -1.14
C ARG A 463 6.22 -32.45 -2.25
N ASN A 464 4.96 -32.83 -2.16
CA ASN A 464 3.92 -32.32 -3.05
C ASN A 464 3.62 -30.84 -2.73
N PRO A 465 3.19 -30.04 -3.72
CA PRO A 465 2.74 -28.66 -3.52
C PRO A 465 1.75 -28.50 -2.37
N SER A 466 0.73 -29.36 -2.25
CA SER A 466 -0.27 -29.27 -1.18
C SER A 466 0.34 -29.42 0.22
N HIS A 467 1.37 -30.25 0.37
CA HIS A 467 2.02 -30.48 1.65
C HIS A 467 2.88 -29.28 2.04
N LEU A 468 3.63 -28.72 1.08
CA LEU A 468 4.43 -27.51 1.29
C LEU A 468 3.55 -26.29 1.60
N LEU A 469 2.39 -26.18 0.94
CA LEU A 469 1.41 -25.14 1.23
C LEU A 469 0.76 -25.32 2.62
N LYS A 470 0.56 -26.55 3.10
CA LYS A 470 0.09 -26.80 4.48
C LYS A 470 1.16 -26.48 5.51
N GLU A 471 2.41 -26.88 5.26
CA GLU A 471 3.53 -26.52 6.12
C GLU A 471 3.77 -25.02 6.15
N PHE A 472 3.54 -24.33 5.04
CA PHE A 472 3.47 -22.87 5.03
C PHE A 472 2.50 -22.34 6.07
N HIS A 473 1.26 -22.85 6.18
CA HIS A 473 0.32 -22.35 7.18
C HIS A 473 0.84 -22.58 8.61
N GLY A 474 1.53 -23.69 8.86
CA GLY A 474 2.20 -23.95 10.14
C GLY A 474 3.38 -22.99 10.40
N ILE A 475 4.21 -22.76 9.39
CA ILE A 475 5.37 -21.85 9.42
C ILE A 475 4.92 -20.38 9.56
N ALA A 476 3.87 -19.97 8.86
CA ALA A 476 3.26 -18.66 8.99
C ALA A 476 2.69 -18.43 10.39
N GLY A 477 2.14 -19.48 11.03
CA GLY A 477 1.77 -19.45 12.44
C GLY A 477 2.97 -19.23 13.37
N LEU A 478 4.13 -19.82 13.05
CA LEU A 478 5.39 -19.62 13.79
C LEU A 478 5.99 -18.22 13.58
N LEU A 479 5.84 -17.63 12.40
CA LEU A 479 6.24 -16.23 12.12
C LEU A 479 5.22 -15.21 12.69
N GLY A 480 4.02 -15.67 13.05
CA GLY A 480 2.98 -14.85 13.68
C GLY A 480 2.96 -14.93 15.21
N SER A 481 3.83 -15.73 15.84
CA SER A 481 3.83 -15.94 17.29
C SER A 481 5.24 -16.19 17.86
N GLY A 482 5.54 -15.66 19.06
CA GLY A 482 6.83 -15.85 19.74
C GLY A 482 7.96 -14.93 19.24
N ALA A 483 9.22 -15.37 19.37
CA ALA A 483 10.44 -14.60 19.05
C ALA A 483 10.53 -14.12 17.59
N LEU A 484 9.83 -14.80 16.68
CA LEU A 484 9.76 -14.48 15.25
C LEU A 484 8.51 -13.63 14.90
N SER A 485 7.71 -13.25 15.90
CA SER A 485 6.58 -12.35 15.70
C SER A 485 7.09 -10.95 15.36
N GLY A 486 6.59 -10.39 14.25
CA GLY A 486 7.02 -9.09 13.73
C GLY A 486 7.96 -9.15 12.51
N LEU A 487 8.49 -10.33 12.15
CA LEU A 487 9.37 -10.47 10.98
C LEU A 487 8.70 -10.21 9.63
N LEU A 488 7.36 -10.18 9.62
CA LEU A 488 6.51 -9.99 8.44
C LEU A 488 5.69 -8.68 8.50
N THR A 489 6.02 -7.77 9.43
CA THR A 489 5.42 -6.44 9.58
C THR A 489 6.50 -5.39 9.44
#